data_AF-A0A976LK69-F1
#
_entry.id   AF-A0A976LK69-F1
#
_cell.length_a   1.000
_cell.length_b   1.000
_cell.length_c   1.000
_cell.angle_alpha   90.00
_cell.angle_beta   90.00
_cell.angle_gamma   90.00
#
_symmetry.space_group_name_H-M   'P 1'
#
loop_
_entity.id
_entity.type
_entity.pdbx_description
1 polymer ?
#
loop_
_entity_poly.entity_id
_entity_poly.type
_entity_poly.pdbx_seq_one_letter_code
_entity_poly.pdbx_strand_id
1 'polypeptide(L)'
;MAKESEIRKKAIGQLQADGWITWFAPKVKFMQTDVFGVIDLLALRGKSKKNIQLTTLSNVSARRKKITNFFKKYKVELTVEIWAWDSKKRCFKKERVCAEHTIRETA
;
A
#
# COMPACT_ATOMS: atom_id res chain seq x y z
N MET A 1 -3.09 -15.52 13.27
CA MET A 1 -2.75 -14.44 12.32
C MET A 1 -4.04 -13.79 11.86
N ALA A 2 -4.14 -12.45 11.87
CA ALA A 2 -5.31 -11.78 11.28
C ALA A 2 -5.36 -12.13 9.79
N LYS A 3 -6.53 -12.53 9.30
CA LYS A 3 -6.70 -12.78 7.86
C LYS A 3 -6.57 -11.44 7.13
N GLU A 4 -5.95 -11.43 5.96
CA GLU A 4 -5.76 -10.20 5.18
C GLU A 4 -7.08 -9.43 4.96
N SER A 5 -8.19 -10.17 4.83
CA SER A 5 -9.55 -9.61 4.75
C SER A 5 -9.94 -8.79 5.98
N GLU A 6 -9.52 -9.19 7.19
CA GLU A 6 -9.81 -8.46 8.43
C GLU A 6 -8.99 -7.18 8.51
N ILE A 7 -7.71 -7.23 8.13
CA ILE A 7 -6.84 -6.05 8.08
C ILE A 7 -7.41 -5.03 7.08
N ARG A 8 -7.88 -5.50 5.91
CA ARG A 8 -8.55 -4.65 4.92
C ARG A 8 -9.80 -3.98 5.46
N LYS A 9 -10.70 -4.73 6.11
CA LYS A 9 -11.91 -4.17 6.73
C LYS A 9 -11.57 -3.07 7.74
N LYS A 10 -10.55 -3.28 8.57
CA LYS A 10 -10.09 -2.28 9.55
C LYS A 10 -9.54 -1.02 8.89
N ALA A 11 -8.71 -1.17 7.85
CA ALA A 11 -8.15 -0.04 7.12
C ALA A 11 -9.25 0.78 6.44
N ILE A 12 -10.18 0.12 5.75
CA ILE A 12 -11.34 0.76 5.11
C ILE A 12 -12.18 1.51 6.15
N GLY A 13 -12.51 0.86 7.28
CA GLY A 13 -13.28 1.51 8.34
C GLY A 13 -12.62 2.77 8.89
N GLN A 14 -11.30 2.74 9.14
CA GLN A 14 -10.55 3.93 9.56
C GLN A 14 -10.58 5.02 8.49
N LEU A 15 -10.32 4.66 7.22
CA LEU A 15 -10.31 5.61 6.11
C LEU A 15 -11.68 6.27 5.89
N GLN A 16 -12.75 5.49 5.93
CA GLN A 16 -14.12 5.99 5.78
C GLN A 16 -14.52 6.91 6.93
N ALA A 17 -14.17 6.56 8.17
CA ALA A 17 -14.38 7.43 9.33
C ALA A 17 -13.62 8.77 9.18
N ASP A 18 -12.45 8.75 8.56
CA ASP A 18 -11.64 9.92 8.24
C ASP A 18 -12.09 10.66 6.96
N GLY A 19 -13.24 10.28 6.36
CA GLY A 19 -13.82 10.93 5.19
C GLY A 19 -13.15 10.59 3.85
N TRP A 20 -12.44 9.47 3.76
CA TRP A 20 -11.84 9.01 2.50
C TRP A 20 -12.79 8.10 1.73
N ILE A 21 -12.80 8.25 0.41
CA ILE A 21 -13.40 7.30 -0.52
C ILE A 21 -12.36 6.24 -0.84
N THR A 22 -12.71 4.97 -0.68
CA THR A 22 -11.75 3.86 -0.84
C THR A 22 -12.11 2.96 -2.00
N TRP A 23 -11.10 2.46 -2.71
CA TRP A 23 -11.24 1.44 -3.74
C TRP A 23 -10.22 0.32 -3.51
N PHE A 24 -10.62 -0.93 -3.66
CA PHE A 24 -9.74 -2.10 -3.62
C PHE A 24 -10.08 -3.02 -4.77
N ALA A 25 -9.09 -3.77 -5.26
CA ALA A 25 -9.30 -4.66 -6.38
C ALA A 25 -10.30 -5.79 -6.01
N PRO A 26 -11.31 -6.07 -6.84
CA PRO A 26 -12.08 -7.30 -6.72
C PRO A 26 -11.14 -8.51 -6.92
N LYS A 27 -11.54 -9.71 -6.51
CA LYS A 27 -10.68 -10.92 -6.68
C LYS A 27 -10.46 -11.21 -8.18
N VAL A 28 -9.44 -10.61 -8.79
CA VAL A 28 -9.04 -10.88 -10.18
C VAL A 28 -7.94 -11.93 -10.16
N LYS A 29 -8.18 -13.08 -10.80
CA LYS A 29 -7.27 -14.24 -10.80
C LYS A 29 -6.17 -14.18 -11.87
N PHE A 30 -6.18 -13.21 -12.79
CA PHE A 30 -5.59 -13.44 -14.12
C PHE A 30 -4.31 -12.67 -14.48
N MET A 31 -3.81 -11.70 -13.72
CA MET A 31 -2.50 -11.09 -14.04
C MET A 31 -1.68 -10.73 -12.80
N GLN A 32 -0.50 -11.36 -12.69
CA GLN A 32 0.45 -11.22 -11.56
C GLN A 32 1.38 -10.00 -11.69
N THR A 33 1.23 -9.21 -12.77
CA THR A 33 2.02 -8.01 -13.10
C THR A 33 1.19 -6.71 -13.04
N ASP A 34 0.11 -6.71 -12.26
CA ASP A 34 -0.71 -5.51 -12.06
C ASP A 34 -0.06 -4.57 -11.02
N VAL A 35 -0.33 -3.27 -11.12
CA VAL A 35 0.05 -2.24 -10.13
C VAL A 35 -0.46 -2.60 -8.73
N PHE A 36 -1.54 -3.38 -8.64
CA PHE A 36 -2.05 -3.96 -7.39
C PHE A 36 -1.14 -5.01 -6.75
N GLY A 37 -0.05 -5.41 -7.41
CA GLY A 37 1.02 -6.17 -6.77
C GLY A 37 1.71 -5.41 -5.63
N VAL A 38 1.63 -4.08 -5.62
CA VAL A 38 2.19 -3.20 -4.58
C VAL A 38 1.17 -2.22 -3.99
N ILE A 39 -0.11 -2.37 -4.33
CA ILE A 39 -1.22 -1.56 -3.84
C ILE A 39 -2.42 -2.48 -3.57
N ASP A 40 -2.80 -2.65 -2.30
CA ASP A 40 -4.00 -3.41 -1.94
C ASP A 40 -5.25 -2.52 -1.91
N LEU A 41 -5.06 -1.23 -1.61
CA LEU A 41 -6.12 -0.27 -1.36
C LEU A 41 -5.72 1.13 -1.85
N LEU A 42 -6.60 1.77 -2.59
CA LEU A 42 -6.54 3.18 -2.95
C LEU A 42 -7.51 3.97 -2.07
N ALA A 43 -7.12 5.18 -1.66
CA ALA A 43 -8.01 6.10 -0.98
C ALA A 43 -7.86 7.52 -1.50
N LEU A 44 -8.98 8.22 -1.70
CA LEU A 44 -9.06 9.58 -2.21
C LEU A 44 -9.83 10.48 -1.24
N ARG A 45 -9.37 11.72 -1.06
CA ARG A 45 -10.07 12.77 -0.30
C ARG A 45 -9.65 14.14 -0.82
N GLY A 46 -10.56 14.82 -1.52
CA GLY A 46 -10.24 16.07 -2.22
C GLY A 46 -9.10 15.85 -3.23
N LYS A 47 -8.03 16.65 -3.11
CA LYS A 47 -6.82 16.54 -3.96
C LYS A 47 -5.79 15.53 -3.42
N SER A 48 -6.08 14.87 -2.31
CA SER A 48 -5.16 13.89 -1.70
C SER A 48 -5.46 12.47 -2.14
N LYS A 49 -4.41 11.70 -2.37
CA LYS A 49 -4.47 10.27 -2.70
C LYS A 49 -3.54 9.45 -1.80
N LYS A 50 -3.94 8.22 -1.49
CA LYS A 50 -3.12 7.22 -0.81
C LYS A 50 -3.13 5.93 -1.61
N ASN A 51 -1.93 5.41 -1.89
CA ASN A 51 -1.73 4.06 -2.36
C ASN A 51 -1.27 3.24 -1.17
N ILE A 52 -2.04 2.23 -0.76
CA ILE A 52 -1.82 1.54 0.51
C ILE A 52 -1.55 0.06 0.25
N GLN A 53 -0.45 -0.44 0.79
CA GLN A 53 -0.17 -1.87 0.93
C GLN A 53 -0.45 -2.28 2.37
N LEU A 54 -1.36 -3.23 2.55
CA LEU A 54 -1.74 -3.78 3.84
C LEU A 54 -0.84 -4.96 4.21
N THR A 55 -0.48 -5.06 5.49
CA THR A 55 0.36 -6.15 5.98
C THR A 55 0.26 -6.33 7.49
N THR A 56 0.98 -7.30 8.03
CA THR A 56 1.28 -7.44 9.46
C THR A 56 2.66 -6.83 9.77
N LEU A 57 2.93 -6.52 11.04
CA LEU A 57 4.22 -5.97 11.48
C LEU A 57 5.43 -6.82 11.05
N SER A 58 5.33 -8.14 11.15
CA SER A 58 6.41 -9.07 10.78
C SER A 58 6.80 -9.00 9.30
N ASN A 59 5.91 -8.52 8.43
CA ASN A 59 6.06 -8.55 6.98
C ASN A 59 6.43 -7.18 6.38
N VAL A 60 6.59 -6.13 7.21
CA VAL A 60 6.88 -4.77 6.74
C VAL A 60 8.15 -4.72 5.89
N SER A 61 9.25 -5.32 6.35
CA SER A 61 10.52 -5.33 5.62
C SER A 61 10.40 -6.01 4.25
N ALA A 62 9.69 -7.14 4.19
CA ALA A 62 9.44 -7.85 2.94
C ALA A 62 8.58 -7.03 1.96
N ARG A 63 7.55 -6.32 2.47
CA ARG A 63 6.72 -5.43 1.64
C ARG A 63 7.49 -4.21 1.14
N ARG A 64 8.34 -3.59 1.98
CA ARG A 64 9.24 -2.51 1.56
C ARG A 64 10.13 -2.96 0.41
N LYS A 65 10.81 -4.10 0.55
CA LYS A 65 11.67 -4.66 -0.50
C LYS A 65 10.88 -4.91 -1.79
N LYS A 66 9.66 -5.47 -1.70
CA LYS A 66 8.79 -5.70 -2.87
C LYS A 66 8.44 -4.39 -3.58
N ILE A 67 8.03 -3.37 -2.83
CA ILE A 67 7.67 -2.04 -3.35
C ILE A 67 8.87 -1.38 -4.02
N THR A 68 10.01 -1.30 -3.33
CA THR A 68 11.24 -0.71 -3.89
C THR A 68 11.70 -1.44 -5.16
N ASN A 69 11.64 -2.78 -5.17
CA ASN A 69 11.97 -3.56 -6.36
C ASN A 69 11.00 -3.30 -7.51
N PHE A 70 9.71 -3.11 -7.23
CA PHE A 70 8.71 -2.74 -8.24
C PHE A 70 9.05 -1.37 -8.84
N PHE A 71 9.37 -0.37 -8.02
CA PHE A 71 9.77 0.96 -8.49
C PHE A 71 11.00 0.88 -9.40
N LYS A 72 12.04 0.15 -8.99
CA LYS A 72 13.27 -0.04 -9.78
C LYS A 72 13.02 -0.77 -11.10
N LYS A 73 12.25 -1.87 -11.05
CA LYS A 73 11.98 -2.71 -12.22
C LYS A 73 11.19 -1.98 -13.29
N TYR A 74 10.14 -1.26 -12.88
CA TYR A 74 9.21 -0.62 -13.81
C TYR A 74 9.47 0.88 -14.01
N LYS A 75 10.49 1.45 -13.33
CA LYS A 75 10.87 2.87 -13.42
C LYS A 75 9.70 3.83 -13.20
N VAL A 76 8.84 3.51 -12.24
CA VAL A 76 7.64 4.30 -11.94
C VAL A 76 7.86 5.24 -10.76
N GLU A 77 7.35 6.46 -10.88
CA GLU A 77 7.28 7.40 -9.77
C GLU A 77 5.95 7.21 -9.02
N LEU A 78 6.03 6.57 -7.85
CA LEU A 78 4.88 6.29 -7.02
C LEU A 78 5.25 6.44 -5.54
N THR A 79 4.30 6.95 -4.75
CA THR A 79 4.33 6.85 -3.29
C THR A 79 3.40 5.74 -2.84
N VAL A 80 3.89 4.79 -2.05
CA VAL A 80 3.08 3.74 -1.42
C VAL A 80 3.25 3.81 0.10
N GLU A 81 2.13 3.77 0.82
CA GLU A 81 2.08 3.64 2.28
C GLU A 81 1.93 2.17 2.66
N ILE A 82 2.85 1.64 3.46
CA ILE A 82 2.70 0.33 4.10
C ILE A 82 1.92 0.54 5.40
N TRP A 83 0.75 -0.07 5.50
CA TRP A 83 -0.08 -0.05 6.70
C TRP A 83 -0.03 -1.43 7.36
N ALA A 84 0.74 -1.53 8.43
CA ALA A 84 0.95 -2.77 9.16
C ALA A 84 0.06 -2.82 10.40
N TRP A 85 -0.84 -3.80 10.46
CA TRP A 85 -1.68 -3.99 11.64
C TRP A 85 -0.87 -4.55 12.81
N ASP A 86 -0.84 -3.78 13.91
CA ASP A 86 -0.38 -4.23 15.22
C ASP A 86 -1.58 -4.78 15.99
N SER A 87 -1.67 -6.11 16.09
CA SER A 87 -2.78 -6.75 16.80
C SER A 87 -2.75 -6.50 18.30
N LYS A 88 -1.58 -6.24 18.89
CA LYS A 88 -1.44 -5.99 20.34
C LYS A 88 -1.95 -4.59 20.67
N LYS A 89 -1.55 -3.60 19.86
CA LYS A 89 -1.96 -2.19 20.05
C LYS A 89 -3.28 -1.83 19.36
N ARG A 90 -3.83 -2.74 18.56
CA ARG A 90 -5.06 -2.56 17.76
C ARG A 90 -5.00 -1.29 16.89
N CYS A 91 -3.86 -1.06 16.26
CA CYS A 91 -3.65 0.10 15.41
C CYS A 91 -2.77 -0.23 14.19
N PHE A 92 -2.71 0.70 13.23
CA PHE A 92 -1.80 0.59 12.09
C PHE A 92 -0.50 1.34 12.36
N LYS A 93 0.64 0.63 12.27
CA LYS A 93 1.94 1.26 12.05
C LYS A 93 2.06 1.59 10.56
N LYS A 94 2.24 2.86 10.23
CA LYS A 94 2.28 3.36 8.86
C LYS A 94 3.72 3.72 8.49
N GLU A 95 4.14 3.35 7.29
CA GLU A 95 5.45 3.68 6.74
C GLU A 95 5.28 4.15 5.29
N ARG A 96 5.94 5.24 4.90
CA ARG A 96 5.88 5.77 3.54
C ARG A 96 7.10 5.32 2.76
N VAL A 97 6.88 4.75 1.58
CA VAL A 97 7.93 4.40 0.62
C VAL A 97 7.69 5.22 -0.64
N CYS A 98 8.66 6.03 -1.02
CA CYS A 98 8.66 6.79 -2.25
C CYS A 98 9.67 6.18 -3.21
N ALA A 99 9.43 6.27 -4.51
CA ALA A 99 10.50 6.12 -5.48
C ALA A 99 11.50 7.26 -5.23
N GLU A 100 12.71 6.96 -4.74
CA GLU A 100 13.77 7.96 -4.69
C GLU A 100 14.11 8.39 -6.11
N HIS A 101 14.30 9.69 -6.33
CA HIS A 101 14.70 10.28 -7.62
C HIS A 101 16.00 9.64 -8.12
N THR A 102 15.90 8.54 -8.86
CA THR A 102 16.92 8.12 -9.82
C THR A 102 16.59 8.77 -11.17
N ILE A 103 16.38 10.09 -11.13
CA ILE A 103 16.42 10.95 -12.32
C ILE A 103 17.52 11.97 -12.06
N ARG A 104 18.75 11.45 -12.00
CA ARG A 104 19.95 12.19 -12.37
C ARG A 104 20.71 11.23 -13.27
N GLU A 105 20.42 11.30 -14.56
CA GLU A 105 21.40 11.30 -15.64
C GLU A 105 20.70 11.30 -17.01
N THR A 106 21.13 12.28 -17.80
CA THR A 106 21.19 12.38 -19.27
C THR A 106 19.90 12.41 -20.10
N ALA A 107 19.48 13.65 -20.44
CA ALA A 107 19.26 14.07 -21.82
C ALA A 107 19.79 15.50 -21.99
#